data_AF-A0A7X7VWQ7-F1
#
_entry.id   AF-A0A7X7VWQ7-F1
#
_cell.length_a   1.000
_cell.length_b   1.000
_cell.length_c   1.000
_cell.angle_alpha   90.00
_cell.angle_beta   90.00
_cell.angle_gamma   90.00
#
_symmetry.space_group_name_H-M   'P 1'
#
loop_
_entity.id
_entity.type
_entity.pdbx_description
1 polymer ?
#
loop_
_entity_poly.entity_id
_entity_poly.type
_entity_poly.pdbx_seq_one_letter_code
_entity_poly.pdbx_strand_id
1 'polypeptide(L)'
;MMSAGVVRLSFFQFRSAKARLGPLIAALVILFAANGAVKLWKNLSLREARQTYDRLSVEARWIEAEISELEKQLQEIQTQLEEEQARIARLDREIRGNSGMKRLEAQAGRTRAVEHYRLLAGDYQRLYGHYQETFEHLRGLRRSIEELADRLDLQE
;
A
#
# COMPACT_ATOMS: atom_id res chain seq x y z
N MET A 1 -20.58 68.91 55.20
CA MET A 1 -19.74 68.53 54.04
C MET A 1 -20.26 67.17 53.55
N MET A 2 -21.09 67.17 52.50
CA MET A 2 -20.82 66.60 51.15
C MET A 2 -20.83 65.04 51.17
N SER A 3 -21.96 64.37 50.85
CA SER A 3 -22.41 63.87 49.52
C SER A 3 -21.81 62.49 49.18
N ALA A 4 -22.43 61.49 48.54
CA ALA A 4 -23.73 61.21 47.95
C ALA A 4 -23.75 59.66 47.78
N GLY A 5 -24.86 58.94 47.91
CA GLY A 5 -25.87 58.85 46.87
C GLY A 5 -26.09 57.39 46.50
N VAL A 6 -26.91 56.70 47.30
CA VAL A 6 -27.46 55.38 47.01
C VAL A 6 -28.42 55.54 45.83
N VAL A 7 -28.09 54.98 44.66
CA VAL A 7 -29.01 54.96 43.52
C VAL A 7 -29.74 53.62 43.48
N ARG A 8 -30.93 53.61 44.08
CA ARG A 8 -32.03 52.77 43.66
C ARG A 8 -32.60 53.40 42.39
N LEU A 9 -32.58 52.69 41.26
CA LEU A 9 -33.52 52.94 40.17
C LEU A 9 -34.21 51.63 39.80
N SER A 10 -35.43 51.59 40.29
CA SER A 10 -36.54 50.69 40.07
C SER A 10 -36.93 50.55 38.59
N PHE A 11 -37.41 49.34 38.28
CA PHE A 11 -38.55 49.05 37.41
C PHE A 11 -38.68 49.86 36.11
N PHE A 12 -38.34 49.18 35.00
CA PHE A 12 -39.07 49.38 33.75
C PHE A 12 -39.58 48.02 33.26
N GLN A 13 -40.77 47.66 33.74
CA GLN A 13 -41.67 46.79 33.01
C GLN A 13 -42.08 47.54 31.73
N PHE A 14 -41.56 47.12 30.58
CA PHE A 14 -42.21 47.39 29.31
C PHE A 14 -42.90 46.14 28.79
N ARG A 15 -44.11 46.39 28.32
CA ARG A 15 -45.20 45.46 28.11
C ARG A 15 -44.94 44.48 26.96
N SER A 16 -45.50 43.28 27.14
CA SER A 16 -45.95 42.32 26.13
C SER A 16 -45.79 42.70 24.65
N ALA A 17 -44.79 42.10 24.02
CA ALA A 17 -44.97 41.45 22.73
C ALA A 17 -44.29 40.07 22.82
N LYS A 18 -45.08 39.00 22.94
CA LYS A 18 -44.61 37.61 22.88
C LYS A 18 -44.10 37.32 21.47
N ALA A 19 -42.91 37.78 21.14
CA ALA A 19 -42.19 37.30 19.96
C ALA A 19 -41.56 35.95 20.33
N ARG A 20 -42.09 34.87 19.76
CA ARG A 20 -41.61 33.48 19.89
C ARG A 20 -40.24 33.29 19.22
N LEU A 21 -39.24 34.10 19.57
CA LEU A 21 -37.91 34.12 18.93
C LEU A 21 -36.86 33.29 19.70
N GLY A 22 -37.07 32.99 20.98
CA GLY A 22 -36.12 32.22 21.80
C GLY A 22 -35.81 30.80 21.28
N PRO A 23 -36.82 29.96 20.95
CA PRO A 23 -36.59 28.61 20.46
C PRO A 23 -36.03 28.58 19.03
N LEU A 24 -36.44 29.53 18.19
CA LEU A 24 -35.98 29.63 16.79
C LEU A 24 -34.51 30.06 16.71
N ILE A 25 -34.09 31.02 17.54
CA ILE A 25 -32.68 31.44 17.61
C ILE A 25 -31.81 30.28 18.16
N ALA A 26 -32.29 29.57 19.18
CA ALA A 26 -31.58 28.40 19.70
C ALA A 26 -31.46 27.27 18.66
N ALA A 27 -32.53 26.99 17.90
CA ALA A 27 -32.50 26.02 16.81
C ALA A 27 -31.54 26.43 15.68
N LEU A 28 -31.45 27.73 15.37
CA LEU A 28 -30.55 28.27 14.36
C LEU A 28 -29.08 28.11 14.78
N VAL A 29 -28.75 28.36 16.05
CA VAL A 29 -27.41 28.15 16.62
C VAL A 29 -27.02 26.67 16.59
N ILE A 30 -27.95 25.75 16.93
CA ILE A 30 -27.72 24.31 16.84
C ILE A 30 -27.49 23.87 15.39
N LEU A 31 -28.26 24.40 14.43
CA LEU A 31 -28.07 24.13 13.00
C LEU A 31 -26.73 24.62 12.48
N PHE A 32 -26.29 25.82 12.86
CA PHE A 32 -24.98 26.35 12.49
C PHE A 32 -23.83 25.57 13.14
N ALA A 33 -23.97 25.18 14.41
CA ALA A 33 -22.99 24.34 15.10
C ALA A 33 -22.92 22.93 14.46
N ALA A 34 -24.06 22.34 14.12
CA ALA A 34 -24.14 21.06 13.44
C ALA A 34 -23.53 21.13 12.03
N ASN A 35 -23.88 22.13 11.22
CA ASN A 35 -23.28 22.32 9.89
C ASN A 35 -21.78 22.62 9.97
N GLY A 36 -21.34 23.41 10.95
CA GLY A 36 -19.93 23.69 11.19
C GLY A 36 -19.14 22.44 11.58
N ALA A 37 -19.70 21.64 12.49
CA ALA A 37 -19.11 20.38 12.93
C ALA A 37 -19.03 19.36 11.79
N VAL A 38 -20.08 19.22 10.97
CA VAL A 38 -20.10 18.34 9.80
C VAL A 38 -19.06 18.78 8.76
N LYS A 39 -18.95 20.09 8.49
CA LYS A 39 -17.96 20.62 7.54
C LYS A 39 -16.53 20.44 8.02
N LEU A 40 -16.28 20.63 9.33
CA LEU A 40 -14.99 20.37 9.97
C LEU A 40 -14.64 18.88 9.93
N TRP A 41 -15.59 18.00 10.25
CA TRP A 41 -15.41 16.55 10.13
C TRP A 41 -15.09 16.13 8.70
N LYS A 42 -15.85 16.62 7.70
CA LYS A 42 -15.61 16.33 6.27
C LYS A 42 -14.20 16.77 5.85
N ASN A 43 -13.76 17.95 6.27
CA ASN A 43 -12.42 18.45 5.94
C ASN A 43 -11.30 17.66 6.62
N LEU A 44 -11.51 17.22 7.87
CA LEU A 44 -10.56 16.39 8.58
C LEU A 44 -10.42 15.01 7.91
N SER A 45 -11.55 14.36 7.61
CA SER A 45 -11.57 13.06 6.94
C SER A 45 -10.96 13.11 5.54
N LEU A 46 -11.16 14.21 4.81
CA LEU A 46 -10.56 14.40 3.48
C LEU A 46 -9.03 14.53 3.56
N ARG A 47 -8.51 15.21 4.59
CA ARG A 47 -7.05 15.30 4.81
C ARG A 47 -6.45 13.96 5.17
N GLU A 48 -7.10 13.20 6.05
CA GLU A 48 -6.67 11.85 6.43
C GLU A 48 -6.68 10.89 5.24
N ALA A 49 -7.72 10.96 4.39
CA ALA A 49 -7.81 10.17 3.16
C ALA A 49 -6.69 10.51 2.16
N ARG A 50 -6.38 11.79 1.95
CA ARG A 50 -5.26 12.24 1.09
C ARG A 50 -3.91 11.78 1.62
N GLN A 51 -3.65 11.89 2.93
CA GLN A 51 -2.41 11.40 3.53
C GLN A 51 -2.25 9.88 3.37
N THR A 52 -3.34 9.13 3.53
CA THR A 52 -3.34 7.67 3.35
C THR A 52 -3.08 7.31 1.90
N TYR A 53 -3.73 8.00 0.96
CA TYR A 53 -3.49 7.86 -0.47
C TYR A 53 -2.02 8.10 -0.84
N ASP A 54 -1.43 9.20 -0.38
CA ASP A 54 -0.03 9.54 -0.66
C ASP A 54 0.93 8.47 -0.11
N ARG A 55 0.67 7.99 1.11
CA ARG A 55 1.46 6.93 1.74
C ARG A 55 1.40 5.63 0.96
N LEU A 56 0.20 5.15 0.62
CA LEU A 56 0.01 3.91 -0.15
C LEU A 56 0.62 4.04 -1.55
N SER A 57 0.53 5.20 -2.17
CA SER A 57 1.14 5.47 -3.48
C SER A 57 2.66 5.38 -3.43
N VAL A 58 3.29 5.88 -2.37
CA VAL A 58 4.75 5.74 -2.16
C VAL A 58 5.11 4.26 -1.92
N GLU A 59 4.36 3.56 -1.08
CA GLU A 59 4.56 2.13 -0.80
C GLU A 59 4.46 1.28 -2.07
N ALA A 60 3.44 1.52 -2.91
CA ALA A 60 3.27 0.85 -4.19
C ALA A 60 4.48 1.02 -5.11
N ARG A 61 5.07 2.23 -5.18
CA ARG A 61 6.28 2.47 -5.99
C ARG A 61 7.50 1.70 -5.50
N TRP A 62 7.66 1.57 -4.18
CA TRP A 62 8.75 0.78 -3.60
C TRP A 62 8.59 -0.70 -3.94
N ILE A 63 7.37 -1.22 -3.82
CA ILE A 63 7.09 -2.62 -4.16
C ILE A 63 7.24 -2.88 -5.65
N GLU A 64 6.85 -1.94 -6.53
CA GLU A 64 7.12 -2.04 -7.97
C GLU A 64 8.62 -2.14 -8.30
N ALA A 65 9.45 -1.38 -7.59
CA ALA A 65 10.89 -1.47 -7.74
C ALA A 65 11.44 -2.82 -7.24
N GLU A 66 10.92 -3.35 -6.13
CA GLU A 66 11.27 -4.68 -5.62
C GLU A 66 10.88 -5.77 -6.62
N ILE A 67 9.66 -5.75 -7.15
CA ILE A 67 9.18 -6.69 -8.18
C ILE A 67 10.09 -6.66 -9.40
N SER A 68 10.47 -5.46 -9.87
CA SER A 68 11.39 -5.33 -11.01
C SER A 68 12.76 -5.96 -10.75
N GLU A 69 13.27 -5.85 -9.52
CA GLU A 69 14.52 -6.48 -9.14
C GLU A 69 14.40 -8.02 -9.05
N LEU A 70 13.29 -8.51 -8.49
CA LEU A 70 12.99 -9.94 -8.46
C LEU A 70 12.86 -10.54 -9.86
N GLU A 71 12.25 -9.82 -10.80
CA GLU A 71 12.14 -10.24 -12.20
C GLU A 71 13.52 -10.39 -12.85
N LYS A 72 14.45 -9.45 -12.61
CA LYS A 72 15.83 -9.57 -13.10
C LYS A 72 16.53 -10.79 -12.53
N GLN A 73 16.42 -11.00 -11.21
CA GLN A 73 17.04 -12.15 -10.55
C GLN A 73 16.45 -13.47 -11.05
N LEU A 74 15.13 -13.55 -11.27
CA LEU A 74 14.48 -14.71 -11.86
C LEU A 74 15.00 -14.98 -13.28
N GLN A 75 15.17 -13.93 -14.09
CA GLN A 75 15.70 -14.06 -15.45
C GLN A 75 17.16 -14.54 -15.45
N GLU A 76 17.97 -14.05 -14.51
CA GLU A 76 19.36 -14.51 -14.35
C GLU A 76 19.42 -16.00 -13.99
N ILE A 77 18.65 -16.44 -12.98
CA ILE A 77 18.62 -17.85 -12.59
C ILE A 77 18.06 -18.72 -13.73
N GLN A 78 17.06 -18.24 -14.47
CA GLN A 78 16.54 -18.95 -15.64
C GLN A 78 17.63 -19.15 -16.71
N THR A 79 18.43 -18.13 -16.97
CA THR A 79 19.56 -18.22 -17.91
C THR A 79 20.59 -19.27 -17.43
N GLN A 80 20.93 -19.25 -16.14
CA GLN A 80 21.84 -20.24 -15.54
C GLN A 80 21.29 -21.68 -15.62
N LEU A 81 19.98 -21.86 -15.43
CA LEU A 81 19.32 -23.15 -15.59
C LEU A 81 19.41 -23.68 -17.03
N GLU A 82 19.19 -22.83 -18.03
CA GLU A 82 19.32 -23.18 -19.45
C GLU A 82 20.77 -23.57 -19.80
N GLU A 83 21.75 -22.85 -19.27
CA GLU A 83 23.17 -23.15 -19.43
C GLU A 83 23.55 -24.51 -18.82
N GLU A 84 23.11 -24.79 -17.60
CA GLU A 84 23.35 -26.08 -16.95
C GLU A 84 22.62 -27.22 -17.67
N GLN A 85 21.40 -27.00 -18.17
CA GLN A 85 20.70 -27.99 -18.97
C GLN A 85 21.46 -28.30 -20.27
N ALA A 86 22.00 -27.27 -20.95
CA ALA A 86 22.84 -27.45 -22.12
C ALA A 86 24.15 -28.19 -21.79
N ARG A 87 24.76 -27.90 -20.65
CA ARG A 87 25.96 -28.59 -20.15
C ARG A 87 25.69 -30.07 -19.87
N ILE A 88 24.59 -30.40 -19.20
CA ILE A 88 24.16 -31.78 -18.96
C ILE A 88 23.97 -32.50 -20.29
N ALA A 89 23.32 -31.88 -21.27
CA ALA A 89 23.10 -32.47 -22.58
C ALA A 89 24.41 -32.73 -23.37
N ARG A 90 25.43 -31.87 -23.21
CA ARG A 90 26.77 -32.10 -23.78
C ARG A 90 27.46 -33.29 -23.11
N LEU A 91 27.46 -33.33 -21.78
CA LEU A 91 28.04 -34.43 -21.01
C LEU A 91 27.34 -35.77 -21.32
N ASP A 92 26.03 -35.75 -21.54
CA ASP A 92 25.27 -36.93 -21.98
C ASP A 92 25.75 -37.47 -23.34
N ARG A 93 26.16 -36.60 -24.27
CA ARG A 93 26.77 -37.03 -25.54
C ARG A 93 28.17 -37.58 -25.33
N GLU A 94 28.98 -36.93 -24.50
CA GLU A 94 30.34 -37.40 -24.16
C GLU A 94 30.32 -38.79 -23.50
N ILE A 95 29.35 -39.05 -22.62
CA ILE A 95 29.18 -40.36 -21.98
C ILE A 95 28.85 -41.45 -23.00
N ARG A 96 28.07 -41.13 -24.04
CA ARG A 96 27.72 -42.07 -25.12
C ARG A 96 28.88 -42.28 -26.10
N GLY A 97 29.67 -41.24 -26.36
CA GLY A 97 30.75 -41.25 -27.36
C GLY A 97 32.11 -41.75 -26.82
N ASN A 98 32.30 -41.76 -25.50
CA ASN A 98 33.57 -42.13 -24.88
C ASN A 98 33.49 -43.47 -24.12
N SER A 99 34.66 -44.03 -23.83
CA SER A 99 34.82 -45.25 -23.02
C SER A 99 35.95 -45.10 -22.00
N GLY A 100 36.04 -46.04 -21.06
CA GLY A 100 37.08 -46.05 -20.03
C GLY A 100 37.06 -44.79 -19.16
N MET A 101 38.25 -44.24 -18.87
CA MET A 101 38.43 -43.11 -17.97
C MET A 101 37.63 -41.86 -18.40
N LYS A 102 37.64 -41.52 -19.70
CA LYS A 102 36.93 -40.35 -20.23
C LYS A 102 35.42 -40.41 -19.99
N ARG A 103 34.83 -41.61 -20.04
CA ARG A 103 33.41 -41.80 -19.74
C ARG A 103 33.11 -41.58 -18.25
N LEU A 104 33.98 -42.05 -17.36
CA LEU A 104 33.84 -41.84 -15.92
C LEU A 104 33.97 -40.37 -15.54
N GLU A 105 34.92 -39.65 -16.15
CA GLU A 105 35.07 -38.19 -15.98
C GLU A 105 33.81 -37.44 -16.43
N ALA A 106 33.27 -37.77 -17.61
CA ALA A 106 32.02 -37.18 -18.09
C ALA A 106 30.82 -37.51 -17.19
N GLN A 107 30.75 -38.73 -16.64
CA GLN A 107 29.72 -39.10 -15.65
C GLN A 107 29.83 -38.28 -14.37
N ALA A 108 31.03 -38.13 -13.81
CA ALA A 108 31.25 -37.30 -12.62
C ALA A 108 30.90 -35.83 -12.87
N GLY A 109 31.28 -35.30 -14.03
CA GLY A 109 30.90 -33.96 -14.48
C GLY A 109 29.39 -33.80 -14.58
N ARG A 110 28.70 -34.79 -15.15
CA ARG A 110 27.23 -34.78 -15.29
C ARG A 110 26.54 -34.76 -13.94
N THR A 111 26.98 -35.58 -13.00
CA THR A 111 26.41 -35.60 -11.64
C THR A 111 26.49 -34.22 -10.99
N ARG A 112 27.65 -33.56 -11.06
CA ARG A 112 27.83 -32.20 -10.54
C ARG A 112 26.93 -31.17 -11.23
N ALA A 113 26.82 -31.24 -12.56
CA ALA A 113 25.95 -30.34 -13.32
C ALA A 113 24.47 -30.53 -12.94
N VAL A 114 24.02 -31.77 -12.76
CA VAL A 114 22.66 -32.09 -12.29
C VAL A 114 22.41 -31.60 -10.87
N GLU A 115 23.37 -31.76 -9.96
CA GLU A 115 23.27 -31.23 -8.60
C GLU A 115 23.18 -29.70 -8.60
N HIS A 116 24.03 -29.04 -9.37
CA HIS A 116 24.00 -27.58 -9.51
C HIS A 116 22.67 -27.09 -10.09
N TYR A 117 22.18 -27.72 -11.17
CA TYR A 117 20.87 -27.45 -11.74
C TYR A 117 19.74 -27.58 -10.71
N ARG A 118 19.76 -28.62 -9.87
CA ARG A 118 18.74 -28.81 -8.83
C ARG A 118 18.77 -27.71 -7.77
N LEU A 119 19.95 -27.25 -7.39
CA LEU A 119 20.09 -26.13 -6.45
C LEU A 119 19.49 -24.85 -7.07
N LEU A 120 19.90 -24.51 -8.30
CA LEU A 120 19.36 -23.36 -9.04
C LEU A 120 17.84 -23.44 -9.21
N ALA A 121 17.30 -24.63 -9.49
CA ALA A 121 15.86 -24.81 -9.64
C ALA A 121 15.12 -24.57 -8.31
N GLY A 122 15.73 -24.98 -7.19
CA GLY A 122 15.21 -24.67 -5.86
C GLY A 122 15.28 -23.18 -5.53
N ASP A 123 16.36 -22.51 -5.89
CA ASP A 123 16.51 -21.05 -5.73
C ASP A 123 15.48 -20.29 -6.56
N TYR A 124 15.30 -20.68 -7.82
CA TYR A 124 14.27 -20.13 -8.70
C TYR A 124 12.87 -20.27 -8.09
N GLN A 125 12.51 -21.46 -7.60
CA GLN A 125 11.21 -21.70 -6.98
C GLN A 125 10.96 -20.82 -5.75
N ARG A 126 11.98 -20.67 -4.89
CA ARG A 126 11.89 -19.81 -3.71
C ARG A 126 11.73 -18.34 -4.10
N LEU A 127 12.53 -17.88 -5.05
CA LEU A 127 12.48 -16.51 -5.54
C LEU A 127 11.15 -16.20 -6.23
N TYR A 128 10.62 -17.15 -7.00
CA TYR A 128 9.32 -17.03 -7.66
C TYR A 128 8.17 -16.95 -6.65
N GLY A 129 8.26 -17.71 -5.56
CA GLY A 129 7.32 -17.58 -4.43
C GLY A 129 7.33 -16.17 -3.83
N HIS A 130 8.50 -15.63 -3.54
CA HIS A 130 8.64 -14.25 -3.02
C HIS A 130 8.13 -13.20 -4.00
N TYR A 131 8.41 -13.35 -5.29
CA TYR A 131 7.86 -12.53 -6.35
C TYR A 131 6.32 -12.55 -6.33
N GLN A 132 5.72 -13.74 -6.24
CA GLN A 132 4.27 -13.89 -6.27
C GLN A 132 3.60 -13.24 -5.06
N GLU A 133 4.17 -13.42 -3.86
CA GLU A 133 3.69 -12.77 -2.63
C GLU A 133 3.76 -11.24 -2.74
N THR A 134 4.90 -10.73 -3.21
CA THR A 134 5.14 -9.29 -3.41
C THR A 134 4.20 -8.70 -4.46
N PHE A 135 3.96 -9.44 -5.55
CA PHE A 135 3.03 -9.03 -6.61
C PHE A 135 1.57 -8.95 -6.12
N GLU A 136 1.12 -9.95 -5.36
CA GLU A 136 -0.22 -9.91 -4.76
C GLU A 136 -0.35 -8.78 -3.73
N HIS A 137 0.72 -8.47 -2.99
CA HIS A 137 0.73 -7.29 -2.11
C HIS A 137 0.56 -5.99 -2.91
N LEU A 138 1.32 -5.79 -3.99
CA LEU A 138 1.15 -4.62 -4.87
C LEU A 138 -0.27 -4.51 -5.41
N ARG A 139 -0.86 -5.64 -5.82
CA ARG A 139 -2.23 -5.70 -6.31
C ARG A 139 -3.24 -5.26 -5.25
N GLY A 140 -3.04 -5.66 -4.00
CA GLY A 140 -3.85 -5.22 -2.86
C GLY A 140 -3.73 -3.72 -2.59
N LEU A 141 -2.50 -3.17 -2.64
CA LEU A 141 -2.27 -1.74 -2.51
C LEU A 141 -2.94 -0.94 -3.61
N ARG A 142 -2.80 -1.36 -4.88
CA ARG A 142 -3.43 -0.68 -6.02
C ARG A 142 -4.95 -0.61 -5.90
N ARG A 143 -5.61 -1.70 -5.50
CA ARG A 143 -7.06 -1.67 -5.21
C ARG A 143 -7.40 -0.69 -4.09
N SER A 144 -6.61 -0.66 -3.02
CA SER A 144 -6.84 0.25 -1.90
C SER A 144 -6.69 1.72 -2.31
N ILE A 145 -5.72 2.00 -3.18
CA ILE A 145 -5.49 3.33 -3.77
C ILE A 145 -6.66 3.73 -4.68
N GLU A 146 -7.12 2.82 -5.55
CA GLU A 146 -8.28 3.05 -6.43
C GLU A 146 -9.55 3.34 -5.61
N GLU A 147 -9.83 2.54 -4.58
CA GLU A 147 -10.98 2.78 -3.69
C GLU A 147 -10.91 4.12 -2.95
N LEU A 148 -9.70 4.56 -2.56
CA LEU A 148 -9.50 5.86 -1.94
C LEU A 148 -9.64 7.01 -2.94
N ALA A 149 -9.16 6.83 -4.17
CA ALA A 149 -9.31 7.79 -5.24
C ALA A 149 -10.80 8.02 -5.57
N ASP A 150 -11.56 6.94 -5.77
CA ASP A 150 -13.01 7.02 -6.02
C ASP A 150 -13.75 7.73 -4.88
N ARG A 151 -13.38 7.46 -3.62
CA ARG A 151 -13.97 8.13 -2.45
C ARG A 151 -13.64 9.63 -2.39
N LEU A 152 -12.44 10.02 -2.83
CA LEU A 152 -12.01 11.41 -2.87
C LEU A 152 -12.70 12.17 -4.02
N ASP A 153 -12.81 11.55 -5.19
CA ASP A 153 -13.48 12.12 -6.37
C ASP A 153 -14.99 12.31 -6.14
N LEU A 154 -15.64 11.40 -5.40
CA LEU A 154 -17.05 11.55 -5.01
C LEU A 154 -17.30 12.65 -3.96
N GLN A 155 -16.24 13.21 -3.34
CA GLN A 155 -16.36 14.24 -2.31
C GLN A 155 -16.09 15.68 -2.80
N GLU A 156 -15.48 15.85 -3.98
CA GLU A 156 -15.29 17.13 -4.69
C GLU A 156 -16.57 17.57 -5.42
#